data_AF-A0A176Z2F5-F1
#
_entry.id   AF-A0A176Z2F5-F1
#
_cell.length_a   1.000
_cell.length_b   1.000
_cell.length_c   1.000
_cell.angle_alpha   90.00
_cell.angle_beta   90.00
_cell.angle_gamma   90.00
#
_symmetry.space_group_name_H-M   'P 1'
#
loop_
_entity.id
_entity.type
_entity.pdbx_description
1 polymer ?
#
loop_
_entity_poly.entity_id
_entity_poly.type
_entity_poly.pdbx_seq_one_letter_code
_entity_poly.pdbx_strand_id
1 'polypeptide(L)'
;MTQRQGFKANEFVVYPAHGVGQILAIEEQEIAGAKLELFVINFIKDKMTLRVPTAKVANVGMRKLSEPALVKKALETLKGRARVKRTMWSRRAQEYEAKINSGDIVAIAEVVRDLYRSESQPEQSYSERQLYEAALDRLSREIAVVQHSTETEAVKEIEAQLAKSPRRTNAKAEAAEGEADADNEGDIDDTDGGTTVADEAA
;
A
#
# COMPACT_ATOMS: atom_id res chain seq x y z
N MET A 1 -8.20 34.85 -1.27
CA MET A 1 -8.89 33.92 -2.19
C MET A 1 -8.22 32.57 -2.06
N THR A 2 -8.91 31.59 -1.48
CA THR A 2 -8.37 30.25 -1.30
C THR A 2 -8.25 29.61 -2.69
N GLN A 3 -7.01 29.44 -3.14
CA GLN A 3 -6.74 28.88 -4.46
C GLN A 3 -7.23 27.43 -4.44
N ARG A 4 -8.33 27.13 -5.15
CA ARG A 4 -8.96 25.79 -5.22
C ARG A 4 -8.08 24.73 -5.88
N GLN A 5 -6.77 24.98 -6.04
CA GLN A 5 -5.73 24.15 -6.67
C GLN A 5 -6.18 23.45 -7.97
N GLY A 6 -7.13 24.05 -8.69
CA GLY A 6 -7.67 23.49 -9.93
C GLY A 6 -8.66 22.32 -9.77
N PHE A 7 -9.16 22.04 -8.57
CA PHE A 7 -10.20 21.03 -8.30
C PHE A 7 -11.61 21.61 -8.44
N LYS A 8 -12.51 20.86 -9.08
CA LYS A 8 -13.92 21.23 -9.27
C LYS A 8 -14.86 20.24 -8.56
N ALA A 9 -16.08 20.69 -8.28
CA ALA A 9 -17.14 19.78 -7.85
C ALA A 9 -17.43 18.74 -8.95
N ASN A 10 -17.79 17.53 -8.54
CA ASN A 10 -17.98 16.33 -9.35
C ASN A 10 -16.72 15.78 -10.05
N GLU A 11 -15.52 16.27 -9.71
CA GLU A 11 -14.26 15.72 -10.22
C GLU A 11 -13.80 14.51 -9.38
N PHE A 12 -13.17 13.53 -10.03
CA PHE A 12 -12.51 12.41 -9.36
C PHE A 12 -11.10 12.78 -8.90
N VAL A 13 -10.78 12.47 -7.66
CA VAL A 13 -9.51 12.75 -7.02
C VAL A 13 -8.97 11.50 -6.34
N VAL A 14 -7.66 11.42 -6.17
CA VAL A 14 -7.02 10.34 -5.43
C VAL A 14 -6.49 10.89 -4.11
N TYR A 15 -6.93 10.24 -3.03
CA TYR A 15 -6.45 10.46 -1.68
C TYR A 15 -5.50 9.30 -1.33
N PRO A 16 -4.21 9.53 -1.06
CA PRO A 16 -3.25 8.44 -0.95
C PRO A 16 -3.64 7.36 0.09
N ALA A 17 -4.23 7.75 1.22
CA ALA A 17 -4.65 6.80 2.25
C ALA A 17 -6.00 6.09 1.99
N HIS A 18 -6.84 6.54 1.05
CA HIS A 18 -8.19 5.99 0.81
C HIS A 18 -8.48 5.61 -0.66
N GLY A 19 -7.58 5.96 -1.58
CA GLY A 19 -7.72 5.71 -3.00
C GLY A 19 -8.58 6.77 -3.69
N VAL A 20 -9.33 6.35 -4.70
CA VAL A 20 -10.11 7.27 -5.53
C VAL A 20 -11.41 7.67 -4.81
N GLY A 21 -11.67 8.96 -4.74
CA GLY A 21 -12.90 9.56 -4.26
C GLY A 21 -13.46 10.58 -5.25
N GLN A 22 -14.73 10.93 -5.10
CA GLN A 22 -15.39 11.96 -5.90
C GLN A 22 -15.69 13.18 -5.03
N ILE A 23 -15.35 14.37 -5.52
CA ILE A 23 -15.74 15.62 -4.85
C ILE A 23 -17.24 15.82 -5.10
N LEU A 24 -18.08 15.71 -4.07
CA LEU A 24 -19.51 15.98 -4.17
C LEU A 24 -19.80 17.47 -4.26
N ALA A 25 -19.22 18.23 -3.34
CA ALA A 25 -19.45 19.66 -3.21
C ALA A 25 -18.26 20.36 -2.55
N ILE A 26 -18.22 21.69 -2.70
CA ILE A 26 -17.33 22.58 -1.97
C ILE A 26 -18.22 23.37 -1.03
N GLU A 27 -18.06 23.16 0.27
CA GLU A 27 -18.87 23.80 1.31
C GLU A 27 -18.03 24.84 2.05
N GLU A 28 -18.63 25.96 2.42
CA GLU A 28 -18.04 26.92 3.36
C GLU A 28 -18.62 26.65 4.75
N GLN A 29 -17.74 26.39 5.73
CA GLN A 29 -18.13 26.20 7.13
C GLN A 29 -17.35 27.15 8.03
N GLU A 30 -18.05 27.74 8.99
CA GLU A 30 -17.44 28.56 10.02
C GLU A 30 -17.01 27.66 11.19
N ILE A 31 -15.69 27.54 11.40
CA ILE A 31 -15.11 26.73 12.48
C ILE A 31 -14.25 27.67 13.32
N ALA A 32 -14.54 27.75 14.62
CA ALA A 32 -13.84 28.62 15.57
C ALA A 32 -13.79 30.11 15.14
N GLY A 33 -14.85 30.62 14.51
CA GLY A 33 -14.96 32.01 14.04
C GLY A 33 -14.21 32.30 12.73
N ALA A 34 -13.59 31.31 12.11
CA ALA A 34 -12.97 31.42 10.79
C ALA A 34 -13.81 30.71 9.73
N LYS A 35 -14.09 31.39 8.62
CA LYS A 35 -14.73 30.78 7.45
C LYS A 35 -13.72 29.95 6.67
N LEU A 36 -13.96 28.65 6.57
CA LEU A 36 -13.11 27.70 5.85
C LEU A 36 -13.89 27.09 4.69
N GLU A 37 -13.29 27.05 3.50
CA GLU A 37 -13.79 26.26 2.38
C GLU A 37 -13.28 24.81 2.53
N LEU A 38 -14.20 23.84 2.51
CA LEU A 38 -13.94 22.41 2.61
C LEU A 38 -14.40 21.68 1.35
N PHE A 39 -13.58 20.74 0.89
CA PHE A 39 -13.97 19.74 -0.11
C PHE A 39 -14.70 18.59 0.58
N VAL A 40 -15.90 18.28 0.12
CA VAL A 40 -16.67 17.09 0.53
C VAL A 40 -16.37 15.97 -0.45
N ILE A 41 -15.56 15.00 -0.05
CA ILE A 41 -15.10 13.89 -0.89
C ILE A 41 -15.82 12.61 -0.45
N ASN A 42 -16.48 11.93 -1.38
CA ASN A 42 -17.14 10.65 -1.12
C ASN A 42 -16.31 9.50 -1.68
N PHE A 43 -16.09 8.48 -0.85
CA PHE A 43 -15.43 7.23 -1.21
C PHE A 43 -16.49 6.13 -1.34
N ILE A 44 -16.73 5.69 -2.57
CA ILE A 44 -17.82 4.75 -2.89
C ILE A 44 -17.64 3.40 -2.17
N LYS A 45 -16.41 2.90 -2.13
CA LYS A 45 -16.07 1.59 -1.55
C LYS A 45 -16.19 1.56 -0.03
N ASP A 46 -15.62 2.57 0.62
CA ASP A 46 -15.57 2.65 2.08
C ASP A 46 -16.87 3.24 2.66
N LYS A 47 -17.81 3.66 1.80
CA LYS A 47 -19.07 4.38 2.15
C LYS A 47 -18.81 5.52 3.12
N MET A 48 -17.71 6.23 2.91
CA MET A 48 -17.21 7.27 3.81
C MET A 48 -17.15 8.61 3.09
N THR A 49 -17.47 9.69 3.81
CA THR A 49 -17.35 11.06 3.30
C THR A 49 -16.32 11.82 4.14
N LEU A 50 -15.28 12.31 3.48
CA LEU A 50 -14.19 13.08 4.10
C LEU A 50 -14.37 14.56 3.79
N ARG A 51 -14.15 15.42 4.79
CA ARG A 51 -14.12 16.88 4.61
C ARG A 51 -12.69 17.37 4.72
N VAL A 52 -12.14 17.92 3.64
CA VAL A 52 -10.74 18.41 3.61
C VAL A 52 -10.72 19.92 3.39
N PRO A 53 -10.14 20.71 4.31
CA PRO A 53 -9.95 22.14 4.08
C PRO A 53 -9.08 22.38 2.84
N THR A 54 -9.51 23.30 1.98
CA THR A 54 -8.79 23.72 0.76
C THR A 54 -7.33 24.08 1.02
N ALA A 55 -7.03 24.70 2.16
CA ALA A 55 -5.68 25.07 2.57
C ALA A 55 -4.74 23.87 2.84
N LYS A 56 -5.29 22.70 3.20
CA LYS A 56 -4.50 21.50 3.55
C LYS A 56 -4.33 20.51 2.39
N VAL A 57 -4.98 20.77 1.25
CA VAL A 57 -4.98 19.85 0.09
C VAL A 57 -3.57 19.44 -0.36
N ALA A 58 -2.66 20.41 -0.51
CA ALA A 58 -1.28 20.12 -0.92
C ALA A 58 -0.51 19.31 0.13
N ASN A 59 -0.73 19.57 1.42
CA ASN A 59 -0.04 18.89 2.51
C ASN A 59 -0.50 17.43 2.68
N VAL A 60 -1.75 17.14 2.31
CA VAL A 60 -2.34 15.80 2.42
C VAL A 60 -1.98 14.93 1.22
N GLY A 61 -1.36 15.49 0.18
CA GLY A 61 -0.97 14.75 -1.02
C GLY A 61 -2.16 14.37 -1.90
N MET A 62 -3.27 15.12 -1.83
CA MET A 62 -4.41 14.89 -2.72
C MET A 62 -4.01 15.22 -4.15
N ARG A 63 -4.29 14.31 -5.07
CA ARG A 63 -3.96 14.47 -6.50
C ARG A 63 -5.18 14.29 -7.39
N LYS A 64 -5.04 14.76 -8.62
CA LYS A 64 -6.00 14.46 -9.68
C LYS A 64 -5.91 12.99 -10.09
N LEU A 65 -7.01 12.47 -10.64
CA LEU A 65 -7.05 11.14 -11.23
C LEU A 65 -5.98 11.01 -12.32
N SER A 66 -5.37 9.82 -12.43
CA SER A 66 -4.36 9.56 -13.47
C SER A 66 -4.96 9.64 -14.87
N GLU A 67 -4.18 10.16 -15.81
CA GLU A 67 -4.54 10.11 -17.22
C GLU A 67 -4.49 8.66 -17.75
N PRO A 68 -5.26 8.32 -18.79
CA PRO A 68 -5.23 6.99 -19.41
C PRO A 68 -3.82 6.55 -19.85
N ALA A 69 -2.94 7.48 -20.21
CA ALA A 69 -1.55 7.20 -20.56
C ALA A 69 -0.74 6.65 -19.37
N LEU A 70 -0.94 7.19 -18.16
CA LEU A 70 -0.30 6.69 -16.94
C LEU A 70 -0.84 5.31 -16.54
N VAL A 71 -2.14 5.08 -16.70
CA VAL A 71 -2.75 3.76 -16.49
C VAL A 71 -2.12 2.72 -17.43
N LYS A 72 -1.96 3.05 -18.71
CA LYS A 72 -1.30 2.16 -19.66
C LYS A 72 0.14 1.84 -19.25
N LYS A 73 0.89 2.85 -18.78
CA LYS A 73 2.26 2.65 -18.26
C LYS A 73 2.28 1.77 -17.01
N ALA A 74 1.31 1.90 -16.11
CA ALA A 74 1.16 1.02 -14.95
C ALA A 74 0.90 -0.43 -15.39
N LEU A 75 -0.01 -0.64 -16.35
CA LEU A 75 -0.28 -1.96 -16.93
C LEU A 75 0.95 -2.56 -17.65
N GLU A 76 1.75 -1.75 -18.32
CA GLU A 76 3.03 -2.18 -18.90
C GLU A 76 4.05 -2.56 -17.82
N THR A 77 4.06 -1.84 -16.70
CA THR A 77 4.94 -2.13 -15.55
C THR A 77 4.61 -3.48 -14.92
N LEU A 78 3.33 -3.87 -14.86
CA LEU A 78 2.86 -5.19 -14.39
C LEU A 78 3.42 -6.35 -15.24
N LYS A 79 3.54 -6.14 -16.56
CA LYS A 79 4.10 -7.15 -17.49
C LYS A 79 5.61 -7.34 -17.32
N GLY A 80 6.29 -6.41 -16.66
CA GLY A 80 7.73 -6.48 -16.43
C GLY A 80 8.11 -7.62 -15.48
N ARG A 81 9.41 -7.94 -15.44
CA ARG A 81 9.95 -8.90 -14.46
C ARG A 81 9.94 -8.27 -13.06
N ALA A 82 9.42 -9.01 -12.08
CA ALA A 82 9.48 -8.61 -10.67
C ALA A 82 10.93 -8.36 -10.21
N ARG A 83 11.17 -7.27 -9.50
CA ARG A 83 12.49 -6.86 -9.02
C ARG A 83 12.54 -6.89 -7.49
N VAL A 84 12.54 -8.09 -6.94
CA VAL A 84 12.57 -8.28 -5.48
C VAL A 84 13.99 -8.14 -4.94
N LYS A 85 14.21 -7.20 -4.03
CA LYS A 85 15.47 -7.07 -3.30
C LYS A 85 15.63 -8.21 -2.27
N ARG A 86 16.86 -8.67 -2.03
CA ARG A 86 17.19 -9.70 -1.02
C ARG A 86 17.29 -9.15 0.42
N THR A 87 16.54 -8.09 0.74
CA THR A 87 16.53 -7.50 2.09
C THR A 87 15.48 -8.17 2.97
N MET A 88 15.66 -8.04 4.29
CA MET A 88 14.66 -8.43 5.31
C MET A 88 13.25 -7.96 4.91
N TRP A 89 12.25 -8.85 5.06
CA TRP A 89 10.86 -8.57 4.68
C TRP A 89 10.32 -7.31 5.34
N SER A 90 10.58 -7.10 6.64
CA SER A 90 10.14 -5.91 7.38
C SER A 90 10.50 -4.60 6.66
N ARG A 91 11.74 -4.47 6.17
CA ARG A 91 12.19 -3.30 5.42
C ARG A 91 11.50 -3.17 4.07
N ARG A 92 11.23 -4.29 3.40
CA ARG A 92 10.49 -4.32 2.12
C ARG A 92 9.02 -3.94 2.30
N ALA A 93 8.38 -4.45 3.35
CA ALA A 93 6.99 -4.14 3.67
C ALA A 93 6.80 -2.64 3.90
N GLN A 94 7.71 -2.00 4.65
CA GLN A 94 7.71 -0.54 4.83
C GLN A 94 7.90 0.22 3.51
N GLU A 95 8.83 -0.21 2.65
CA GLU A 95 9.03 0.41 1.33
C GLU A 95 7.77 0.28 0.44
N TYR A 96 7.12 -0.88 0.45
CA TYR A 96 5.89 -1.13 -0.31
C TYR A 96 4.69 -0.38 0.25
N GLU A 97 4.54 -0.32 1.57
CA GLU A 97 3.51 0.49 2.22
C GLU A 97 3.71 1.98 1.89
N ALA A 98 4.94 2.48 1.91
CA ALA A 98 5.25 3.84 1.49
C ALA A 98 4.90 4.07 0.00
N LYS A 99 5.15 3.09 -0.88
CA LYS A 99 4.72 3.15 -2.29
C LYS A 99 3.20 3.18 -2.43
N ILE A 100 2.47 2.37 -1.68
CA ILE A 100 1.00 2.38 -1.69
C ILE A 100 0.46 3.72 -1.20
N ASN A 101 1.02 4.24 -0.11
CA ASN A 101 0.64 5.53 0.49
C ASN A 101 1.18 6.74 -0.25
N SER A 102 2.10 6.57 -1.22
CA SER A 102 2.52 7.66 -2.10
C SER A 102 1.42 8.09 -3.06
N GLY A 103 0.48 7.20 -3.34
CA GLY A 103 -0.58 7.41 -4.30
C GLY A 103 -0.14 7.36 -5.76
N ASP A 104 1.12 7.05 -6.11
CA ASP A 104 1.53 6.88 -7.51
C ASP A 104 1.07 5.52 -8.06
N ILE A 105 0.26 5.55 -9.11
CA ILE A 105 -0.29 4.35 -9.76
C ILE A 105 0.81 3.42 -10.28
N VAL A 106 1.94 3.96 -10.76
CA VAL A 106 3.05 3.14 -11.27
C VAL A 106 3.76 2.46 -10.11
N ALA A 107 3.97 3.16 -8.99
CA ALA A 107 4.57 2.60 -7.79
C ALA A 107 3.69 1.49 -7.19
N ILE A 108 2.37 1.68 -7.15
CA ILE A 108 1.41 0.65 -6.72
C ILE A 108 1.49 -0.57 -7.64
N ALA A 109 1.53 -0.37 -8.96
CA ALA A 109 1.67 -1.46 -9.93
C ALA A 109 2.97 -2.25 -9.74
N GLU A 110 4.08 -1.60 -9.37
CA GLU A 110 5.31 -2.32 -9.01
C GLU A 110 5.12 -3.23 -7.80
N VAL A 111 4.43 -2.77 -6.76
CA VAL A 111 4.14 -3.56 -5.56
C VAL A 111 3.27 -4.77 -5.89
N VAL A 112 2.20 -4.57 -6.66
CA VAL A 112 1.33 -5.66 -7.12
C VAL A 112 2.14 -6.70 -7.90
N ARG A 113 2.98 -6.27 -8.85
CA ARG A 113 3.87 -7.15 -9.62
C ARG A 113 4.86 -7.92 -8.73
N ASP A 114 5.49 -7.23 -7.79
CA ASP A 114 6.56 -7.80 -6.97
C ASP A 114 6.05 -8.75 -5.89
N LEU A 115 4.80 -8.56 -5.43
CA LEU A 115 4.13 -9.45 -4.49
C LEU A 115 3.37 -10.59 -5.18
N TYR A 116 2.94 -10.44 -6.43
CA TYR A 116 2.18 -11.46 -7.15
C TYR A 116 2.91 -12.81 -7.20
N ARG A 117 2.24 -13.87 -6.74
CA ARG A 117 2.70 -15.26 -6.83
C ARG A 117 1.66 -16.08 -7.56
N SER A 118 2.12 -17.03 -8.40
CA SER A 118 1.25 -18.00 -9.04
C SER A 118 0.82 -19.09 -8.05
N GLU A 119 -0.32 -19.73 -8.30
CA GLU A 119 -0.82 -20.87 -7.51
C GLU A 119 0.16 -22.06 -7.44
N SER A 120 1.13 -22.12 -8.36
CA SER A 120 2.20 -23.10 -8.36
C SER A 120 3.37 -22.79 -7.41
N GLN A 121 3.40 -21.61 -6.80
CA GLN A 121 4.41 -21.20 -5.84
C GLN A 121 3.87 -21.35 -4.40
N PRO A 122 4.77 -21.48 -3.41
CA PRO A 122 4.37 -21.51 -2.00
C PRO A 122 3.46 -20.35 -1.64
N GLU A 123 2.49 -20.63 -0.77
CA GLU A 123 1.52 -19.65 -0.28
C GLU A 123 2.24 -18.44 0.33
N GLN A 124 1.71 -17.25 0.04
CA GLN A 124 2.24 -16.00 0.60
C GLN A 124 2.02 -15.99 2.12
N SER A 125 2.94 -15.34 2.85
CA SER A 125 2.67 -15.05 4.26
C SER A 125 1.43 -14.16 4.39
N TYR A 126 0.71 -14.27 5.51
CA TYR A 126 -0.49 -13.46 5.76
C TYR A 126 -0.23 -11.96 5.57
N SER A 127 0.93 -11.48 6.04
CA SER A 127 1.35 -10.08 5.88
C SER A 127 1.63 -9.67 4.43
N GLU A 128 2.20 -10.57 3.60
CA GLU A 128 2.39 -10.31 2.16
C GLU A 128 1.05 -10.25 1.43
N ARG A 129 0.14 -11.18 1.75
CA ARG A 129 -1.19 -11.24 1.15
C ARG A 129 -1.99 -9.98 1.45
N GLN A 130 -1.99 -9.51 2.69
CA GLN A 130 -2.71 -8.30 3.07
C GLN A 130 -2.20 -7.06 2.32
N LEU A 131 -0.88 -6.96 2.13
CA LEU A 131 -0.27 -5.86 1.39
C LEU A 131 -0.56 -5.94 -0.11
N TYR A 132 -0.59 -7.15 -0.67
CA TYR A 132 -0.99 -7.39 -2.05
C TYR A 132 -2.45 -7.03 -2.29
N GLU A 133 -3.37 -7.46 -1.42
CA GLU A 133 -4.79 -7.14 -1.51
C GLU A 133 -5.01 -5.62 -1.41
N ALA A 134 -4.31 -4.93 -0.50
CA ALA A 134 -4.37 -3.47 -0.40
C ALA A 134 -3.86 -2.78 -1.68
N ALA A 135 -2.74 -3.23 -2.24
CA ALA A 135 -2.20 -2.66 -3.47
C ALA A 135 -3.12 -2.93 -4.68
N LEU A 136 -3.66 -4.14 -4.79
CA LEU A 136 -4.57 -4.56 -5.85
C LEU A 136 -5.85 -3.74 -5.83
N ASP A 137 -6.45 -3.57 -4.65
CA ASP A 137 -7.64 -2.76 -4.43
C ASP A 137 -7.41 -1.28 -4.81
N ARG A 138 -6.24 -0.69 -4.47
CA ARG A 138 -5.93 0.69 -4.90
C ARG A 138 -5.74 0.82 -6.41
N LEU A 139 -5.05 -0.14 -7.02
CA LEU A 139 -4.80 -0.15 -8.46
C LEU A 139 -6.10 -0.34 -9.24
N SER A 140 -6.92 -1.33 -8.86
CA SER A 140 -8.17 -1.66 -9.56
C SER A 140 -9.18 -0.51 -9.49
N ARG A 141 -9.29 0.18 -8.35
CA ARG A 141 -10.15 1.36 -8.19
C ARG A 141 -9.80 2.47 -9.19
N GLU A 142 -8.51 2.76 -9.34
CA GLU A 142 -8.07 3.82 -10.24
C GLU A 142 -8.28 3.45 -11.70
N ILE A 143 -7.96 2.20 -12.07
CA ILE A 143 -8.18 1.69 -13.42
C ILE A 143 -9.68 1.69 -13.76
N ALA A 144 -10.54 1.26 -12.83
CA ALA A 144 -11.98 1.22 -13.04
C ALA A 144 -12.57 2.60 -13.34
N VAL A 145 -12.16 3.64 -12.59
CA VAL A 145 -12.64 5.01 -12.82
C VAL A 145 -12.10 5.58 -14.13
N VAL A 146 -10.84 5.33 -14.48
CA VAL A 146 -10.23 5.86 -15.71
C VAL A 146 -10.77 5.16 -16.97
N GLN A 147 -11.00 3.85 -16.91
CA GLN A 147 -11.51 3.07 -18.03
C GLN A 147 -13.05 3.01 -18.09
N HIS A 148 -13.75 3.61 -17.13
CA HIS A 148 -15.21 3.51 -16.98
C HIS A 148 -15.71 2.06 -16.91
N SER A 149 -14.94 1.18 -16.27
CA SER A 149 -15.27 -0.23 -16.07
C SER A 149 -15.63 -0.51 -14.61
N THR A 150 -16.12 -1.72 -14.34
CA THR A 150 -16.32 -2.18 -12.96
C THR A 150 -14.99 -2.56 -12.30
N GLU A 151 -14.94 -2.51 -10.96
CA GLU A 151 -13.78 -2.96 -10.18
C GLU A 151 -13.42 -4.41 -10.51
N THR A 152 -14.43 -5.28 -10.66
CA THR A 152 -14.26 -6.69 -11.02
C THR A 152 -13.61 -6.88 -12.39
N GLU A 153 -13.98 -6.06 -13.39
CA GLU A 153 -13.35 -6.10 -14.72
C GLU A 153 -11.90 -5.60 -14.67
N ALA A 154 -11.64 -4.54 -13.90
CA ALA A 154 -10.29 -4.01 -13.72
C ALA A 154 -9.37 -5.04 -13.03
N VAL A 155 -9.85 -5.75 -12.01
CA VAL A 155 -9.10 -6.84 -11.35
C VAL A 155 -8.78 -7.96 -12.35
N LYS A 156 -9.77 -8.41 -13.13
CA LYS A 156 -9.55 -9.44 -14.16
C LYS A 156 -8.52 -9.00 -15.20
N GLU A 157 -8.54 -7.72 -15.61
CA GLU A 157 -7.54 -7.19 -16.53
C GLU A 157 -6.14 -7.23 -15.90
N ILE A 158 -5.99 -6.74 -14.65
CA ILE A 158 -4.72 -6.74 -13.91
C ILE A 158 -4.17 -8.17 -13.80
N GLU A 159 -4.98 -9.13 -13.39
CA GLU A 159 -4.61 -10.54 -13.28
C GLU A 159 -4.20 -11.13 -14.63
N ALA A 160 -4.93 -10.80 -15.70
CA ALA A 160 -4.60 -11.23 -17.06
C ALA A 160 -3.27 -10.65 -17.56
N GLN A 161 -2.89 -9.43 -17.14
CA GLN A 161 -1.57 -8.87 -17.46
C GLN A 161 -0.46 -9.51 -16.61
N LEU A 162 -0.73 -9.80 -15.34
CA LEU A 162 0.23 -10.46 -14.44
C LEU A 162 0.54 -11.90 -14.89
N ALA A 163 -0.46 -12.64 -15.38
CA ALA A 163 -0.28 -13.98 -15.94
C ALA A 163 0.63 -14.01 -17.19
N LYS A 164 0.74 -12.90 -17.91
CA LYS A 164 1.59 -12.73 -19.10
C LYS A 164 3.03 -12.32 -18.76
N SER A 165 3.30 -11.91 -17.52
CA SER A 165 4.64 -11.50 -17.08
C SER A 165 5.62 -12.68 -17.20
N PRO A 166 6.87 -12.47 -17.70
CA PRO A 166 7.84 -13.54 -17.85
C PRO A 166 8.11 -14.19 -16.49
N ARG A 167 7.70 -15.47 -16.40
CA ARG A 167 7.79 -16.30 -15.20
C ARG A 167 9.19 -16.21 -14.58
N ARG A 168 9.26 -16.22 -13.24
CA ARG A 168 10.47 -16.63 -12.54
C ARG A 168 10.81 -18.05 -13.02
N THR A 169 11.81 -18.20 -13.86
CA THR A 169 12.48 -19.49 -14.03
C THR A 169 13.26 -19.73 -12.74
N ASN A 170 12.66 -20.49 -11.83
CA ASN A 170 13.32 -21.02 -10.64
C ASN A 170 14.43 -21.97 -11.11
N ALA A 171 15.66 -21.47 -11.21
CA ALA A 171 16.87 -22.31 -11.29
C ALA A 171 17.91 -21.93 -10.22
N LYS A 172 17.56 -21.01 -9.30
CA LYS A 172 18.47 -20.51 -8.26
C LYS A 172 17.73 -20.07 -6.99
N ALA A 173 16.70 -20.84 -6.61
CA ALA A 173 15.98 -20.69 -5.34
C ALA A 173 16.13 -21.93 -4.46
N GLU A 174 16.35 -23.12 -5.05
CA GLU A 174 16.49 -24.40 -4.33
C GLU A 174 17.80 -24.56 -3.54
N ALA A 175 18.75 -23.61 -3.63
CA ALA A 175 20.04 -23.69 -2.91
C ALA A 175 20.08 -22.90 -1.59
N ALA A 176 18.99 -22.25 -1.17
CA ALA A 176 19.00 -21.36 0.00
C ALA A 176 17.98 -21.71 1.09
N GLU A 177 17.20 -22.78 0.92
CA GLU A 177 16.27 -23.28 1.96
C GLU A 177 16.95 -24.28 2.93
N GLY A 178 18.27 -24.44 2.86
CA GLY A 178 19.01 -25.44 3.63
C GLY A 178 19.70 -24.97 4.91
N GLU A 179 19.78 -23.66 5.21
CA GLU A 179 20.56 -23.19 6.37
C GLU A 179 19.87 -22.01 7.05
N ALA A 180 19.22 -22.31 8.19
CA ALA A 180 19.06 -21.49 9.42
C ALA A 180 17.68 -21.64 10.08
N ASP A 181 17.25 -22.88 10.35
CA ASP A 181 16.50 -23.21 11.56
C ASP A 181 17.51 -23.78 12.56
N ALA A 182 18.18 -22.90 13.32
CA ALA A 182 19.07 -23.29 14.40
C ALA A 182 19.28 -22.13 15.38
N ASP A 183 18.22 -21.72 16.08
CA ASP A 183 18.39 -21.07 17.39
C ASP A 183 17.89 -22.05 18.46
N ASN A 184 18.85 -22.88 18.85
CA ASN A 184 18.83 -23.80 19.99
C ASN A 184 18.85 -23.02 21.31
N GLU A 185 18.09 -23.52 22.29
CA GLU A 185 18.21 -23.17 23.70
C GLU A 185 19.65 -23.33 24.21
N GLY A 186 20.08 -22.47 25.13
CA GLY A 186 21.21 -22.77 26.01
C GLY A 186 22.14 -21.61 26.33
N ASP A 187 21.73 -20.80 27.30
CA ASP A 187 22.47 -20.46 28.52
C ASP A 187 23.80 -19.66 28.47
N ILE A 188 24.11 -19.08 29.64
CA ILE A 188 25.34 -18.45 30.16
C ILE A 188 25.06 -16.99 30.61
N ASP A 189 25.42 -16.51 31.79
CA ASP A 189 25.65 -17.00 33.16
C ASP A 189 26.02 -15.73 33.97
N ASP A 190 25.74 -15.76 35.28
CA ASP A 190 26.38 -15.01 36.36
C ASP A 190 26.56 -13.47 36.34
N THR A 191 25.88 -12.81 37.29
CA THR A 191 26.53 -11.80 38.14
C THR A 191 26.11 -11.97 39.60
N ASP A 192 27.04 -12.61 40.33
CA ASP A 192 27.43 -12.45 41.74
C ASP A 192 26.68 -11.39 42.58
N GLY A 193 26.09 -11.87 43.67
CA GLY A 193 25.51 -11.09 44.76
C GLY A 193 25.52 -11.92 46.04
N GLY A 194 26.71 -12.16 46.58
CA GLY A 194 26.93 -13.00 47.76
C GLY A 194 26.26 -12.51 49.06
N THR A 195 25.83 -13.47 49.88
CA THR A 195 26.34 -13.75 51.23
C THR A 195 25.25 -14.48 52.04
N THR A 196 25.45 -15.78 52.27
CA THR A 196 24.87 -16.49 53.40
C THR A 196 26.00 -16.77 54.40
N VAL A 197 25.79 -16.36 55.64
CA VAL A 197 26.45 -16.97 56.80
C VAL A 197 25.33 -17.46 57.72
N ALA A 198 25.45 -18.72 58.11
CA ALA A 198 24.51 -19.47 58.90
C ALA A 198 24.75 -19.31 60.41
N ASP A 199 23.75 -19.80 61.15
CA ASP A 199 23.87 -20.61 62.38
C ASP A 199 23.47 -19.98 63.76
N GLU A 200 22.31 -20.44 64.21
CA GLU A 200 21.91 -21.01 65.52
C GLU A 200 22.58 -20.59 66.85
N ALA A 201 21.75 -20.19 67.83
CA ALA A 201 21.53 -20.87 69.13
C ALA A 201 21.22 -19.91 70.30
N ALA A 202 20.18 -20.28 71.04
CA ALA A 202 20.01 -20.06 72.47
C ALA A 202 20.32 -21.37 73.19
#